data_AF-A0A9Q3FA45-F1
#
_entry.id   AF-A0A9Q3FA45-F1
#
_cell.length_a   1.000
_cell.length_b   1.000
_cell.length_c   1.000
_cell.angle_alpha   90.00
_cell.angle_beta   90.00
_cell.angle_gamma   90.00
#
_symmetry.space_group_name_H-M   'P 1'
#
loop_
_entity.id
_entity.type
_entity.pdbx_description
1 polymer ?
#
loop_
_entity_poly.entity_id
_entity_poly.type
_entity_poly.pdbx_seq_one_letter_code
_entity_poly.pdbx_strand_id
1 'polypeptide(L)'
;MKEKLIELLFKYKNAFETYKEPLGAIIGHEVDIILNVEKPYPPLLKRPAYPSIPRAREALEVHIKELIDLGVSRKVGHNEQVEVTTPVIIAWHNGKSRMVGDFIALKTYTIPDRYPIPRIHETLTQLSRAKLITAMYSLKCFHQNVLTDKAKKLLRIVVHCGIFEYLRMPFGIENAPSHYQRMMNIIFPQELSEVWFIIYIDDIIVFSETWDTHLSRLERAFQKIVQVNMKLSLKRCHFAYSELKALGHVVSGLSLGIDKSKVEAVLLKPMPQTKKEMQLFLGFACYYIQHIKDFARTSNSLYKLCDQQTVYEMTEERVKAYEGLKNSLTNSPFLLTPGWKLPFKLYIDACGEGLGDALHQTQIINDKPVEGPNCFT
;
A
#
# COMPACT_ATOMS: atom_id res chain seq x y z
N MET A 1 14.95 -25.02 14.10
CA MET A 1 14.63 -23.69 13.53
C MET A 1 13.14 -23.36 13.70
N LYS A 2 12.22 -24.10 13.05
CA LYS A 2 10.77 -23.82 13.10
C LYS A 2 10.18 -23.75 14.52
N GLU A 3 10.63 -24.59 15.45
CA GLU A 3 10.15 -24.59 16.85
C GLU A 3 10.40 -23.26 17.55
N LYS A 4 11.63 -22.73 17.51
CA LYS A 4 11.96 -21.42 18.10
C LYS A 4 11.11 -20.28 17.55
N LEU A 5 10.78 -20.31 16.25
CA LEU A 5 9.88 -19.32 15.64
C LEU A 5 8.45 -19.49 16.19
N ILE A 6 7.95 -20.71 16.29
CA ILE A 6 6.63 -20.99 16.85
C ILE A 6 6.54 -20.52 18.31
N GLU A 7 7.56 -20.83 19.12
CA GLU A 7 7.67 -20.34 20.51
C GLU A 7 7.64 -18.81 20.58
N LEU A 8 8.36 -18.13 19.67
CA LEU A 8 8.35 -16.67 19.59
C LEU A 8 6.96 -16.13 19.25
N LEU A 9 6.29 -16.73 18.26
CA LEU A 9 4.92 -16.35 17.87
C LEU A 9 3.92 -16.59 19.02
N PHE A 10 4.08 -17.68 19.78
CA PHE A 10 3.26 -17.94 20.96
C PHE A 10 3.55 -16.96 22.11
N LYS A 11 4.82 -16.63 22.34
CA LYS A 11 5.24 -15.62 23.33
C LYS A 11 4.59 -14.27 23.04
N TYR A 12 4.57 -13.87 21.76
CA TYR A 12 3.98 -12.61 21.31
C TYR A 12 2.59 -12.80 20.66
N LYS A 13 1.80 -13.78 21.10
CA LYS A 13 0.46 -14.06 20.53
C LYS A 13 -0.48 -12.84 20.55
N ASN A 14 -0.27 -11.91 21.49
CA ASN A 14 -1.04 -10.69 21.62
C ASN A 14 -0.79 -9.69 20.47
N ALA A 15 0.27 -9.87 19.68
CA ALA A 15 0.53 -9.11 18.47
C ALA A 15 -0.41 -9.46 17.31
N PHE A 16 -1.17 -10.55 17.40
CA PHE A 16 -2.04 -11.05 16.34
C PHE A 16 -3.51 -10.92 16.70
N GLU A 17 -4.39 -10.81 15.71
CA GLU A 17 -5.83 -10.83 15.99
C GLU A 17 -6.28 -12.15 16.58
N THR A 18 -7.28 -12.06 17.45
CA THR A 18 -8.04 -13.21 17.93
C THR A 18 -9.52 -12.96 17.76
N TYR A 19 -10.35 -13.99 17.92
CA TYR A 19 -11.81 -13.80 17.90
C TYR A 19 -12.29 -12.84 19.01
N LYS A 20 -11.62 -12.84 20.17
CA LYS A 20 -11.97 -11.97 21.30
C LYS A 20 -11.43 -10.54 21.14
N GLU A 21 -10.23 -10.42 20.58
CA GLU A 21 -9.57 -9.14 20.31
C GLU A 21 -9.23 -9.05 18.82
N PRO A 22 -10.24 -8.79 17.97
CA PRO A 22 -10.07 -8.79 16.53
C PRO A 22 -9.36 -7.54 16.01
N LEU A 23 -9.18 -6.51 16.84
CA LEU A 23 -8.55 -5.25 16.44
C LEU A 23 -7.81 -4.60 17.60
N GLY A 24 -6.68 -3.97 17.28
CA GLY A 24 -5.91 -3.17 18.22
C GLY A 24 -6.45 -1.74 18.35
N ALA A 25 -5.86 -1.01 19.29
CA ALA A 25 -6.07 0.42 19.48
C ALA A 25 -4.72 1.05 19.80
N ILE A 26 -4.15 1.75 18.83
CA ILE A 26 -2.77 2.25 18.93
C ILE A 26 -2.65 3.20 20.10
N ILE A 27 -1.73 2.90 21.01
CA ILE A 27 -1.44 3.71 22.19
C ILE A 27 -0.38 4.75 21.85
N GLY A 28 -0.55 5.98 22.34
CA GLY A 28 0.44 7.06 22.20
C GLY A 28 0.33 7.85 20.88
N HIS A 29 -0.63 7.52 20.02
CA HIS A 29 -0.85 8.22 18.76
C HIS A 29 -2.33 8.45 18.50
N GLU A 30 -2.72 9.73 18.41
CA GLU A 30 -4.04 10.15 17.97
C GLU A 30 -3.97 10.81 16.59
N VAL A 31 -5.02 10.60 15.81
CA VAL A 31 -5.19 11.17 14.47
C VAL A 31 -6.12 12.37 14.57
N ASP A 32 -5.63 13.53 14.11
CA ASP A 32 -6.44 14.73 13.97
C ASP A 32 -6.72 15.06 12.50
N ILE A 33 -7.76 15.86 12.27
CA ILE A 33 -8.09 16.39 10.95
C ILE A 33 -8.11 17.91 11.03
N ILE A 34 -7.23 18.52 10.24
CA ILE A 34 -7.12 19.97 10.13
C ILE A 34 -7.80 20.41 8.84
N LEU A 35 -8.81 21.26 8.99
CA LEU A 35 -9.53 21.85 7.87
C LEU A 35 -8.95 23.24 7.55
N ASN A 36 -9.05 23.65 6.29
CA ASN A 36 -8.75 25.01 5.83
C ASN A 36 -9.95 25.97 5.95
N VAL A 37 -11.01 25.56 6.66
CA VAL A 37 -12.22 26.32 6.91
C VAL A 37 -12.58 26.24 8.39
N GLU A 38 -13.19 27.31 8.89
CA GLU A 38 -13.68 27.41 10.26
C GLU A 38 -15.19 27.28 10.33
N LYS A 39 -15.74 27.31 11.55
CA LYS A 39 -17.18 27.28 11.77
C LYS A 39 -17.79 28.67 11.48
N PRO A 40 -19.01 28.75 10.93
CA PRO A 40 -19.86 27.63 10.50
C PRO A 40 -19.30 26.95 9.23
N TYR A 41 -19.32 25.61 9.22
CA TYR A 41 -18.77 24.85 8.11
C TYR A 41 -19.60 25.00 6.82
N PRO A 42 -18.96 24.93 5.64
CA PRO A 42 -19.65 24.98 4.35
C PRO A 42 -20.75 23.92 4.23
N PRO A 43 -21.88 24.21 3.55
CA PRO A 43 -22.97 23.25 3.35
C PRO A 43 -22.55 21.93 2.71
N LEU A 44 -21.47 21.94 1.92
CA LEU A 44 -20.91 20.75 1.29
C LEU A 44 -20.41 19.70 2.31
N LEU A 45 -20.09 20.10 3.54
CA LEU A 45 -19.73 19.19 4.63
C LEU A 45 -20.94 18.61 5.37
N LYS A 46 -22.16 19.08 5.07
CA LYS A 46 -23.41 18.61 5.67
C LYS A 46 -24.29 17.93 4.62
N ARG A 47 -23.92 16.70 4.26
CA ARG A 47 -24.59 15.94 3.19
C ARG A 47 -25.61 14.95 3.77
N PRO A 48 -26.78 14.77 3.15
CA PRO A 48 -27.76 13.77 3.58
C PRO A 48 -27.34 12.36 3.19
N ALA A 49 -27.92 11.34 3.82
CA ALA A 49 -27.73 9.94 3.42
C ALA A 49 -28.17 9.72 1.96
N TYR A 50 -27.43 8.88 1.24
CA TYR A 50 -27.85 8.47 -0.09
C TYR A 50 -29.08 7.54 -0.03
N PRO A 51 -30.06 7.72 -0.93
CA PRO A 51 -31.10 6.73 -1.13
C PRO A 51 -30.48 5.37 -1.45
N SER A 52 -30.85 4.36 -0.67
CA SER A 52 -30.30 3.01 -0.79
C SER A 52 -31.42 1.99 -0.98
N ILE A 53 -31.23 1.06 -1.93
CA ILE A 53 -32.13 -0.08 -2.17
C ILE A 53 -32.13 -1.05 -0.98
N PRO A 54 -33.16 -1.89 -0.77
CA PRO A 54 -33.27 -2.77 0.40
C PRO A 54 -32.01 -3.61 0.67
N ARG A 55 -31.48 -4.29 -0.34
CA ARG A 55 -30.24 -5.07 -0.23
C ARG A 55 -29.02 -4.25 0.25
N ALA A 56 -28.92 -2.99 -0.16
CA ALA A 56 -27.84 -2.11 0.28
C ALA A 56 -28.05 -1.65 1.73
N ARG A 57 -29.30 -1.43 2.15
CA ARG A 57 -29.63 -1.09 3.54
C ARG A 57 -29.27 -2.21 4.50
N GLU A 58 -29.64 -3.44 4.18
CA GLU A 58 -29.26 -4.62 4.97
C GLU A 58 -27.74 -4.74 5.10
N ALA A 59 -27.01 -4.58 3.99
CA ALA A 59 -25.55 -4.59 4.02
C ALA A 59 -24.97 -3.44 4.87
N LEU A 60 -25.52 -2.22 4.78
CA LEU A 60 -25.10 -1.10 5.62
C LEU A 60 -25.31 -1.39 7.10
N GLU A 61 -26.45 -1.95 7.49
CA GLU A 61 -26.74 -2.29 8.88
C GLU A 61 -25.76 -3.34 9.43
N VAL A 62 -25.43 -4.36 8.63
CA VAL A 62 -24.39 -5.36 8.99
C VAL A 62 -23.04 -4.69 9.20
N HIS A 63 -22.58 -3.88 8.25
CA HIS A 63 -21.28 -3.18 8.36
C HIS A 63 -21.24 -2.21 9.54
N ILE A 64 -22.31 -1.44 9.78
CA ILE A 64 -22.40 -0.53 10.92
C ILE A 64 -22.33 -1.29 12.24
N LYS A 65 -23.08 -2.40 12.36
CA LYS A 65 -23.02 -3.26 13.54
C LYS A 65 -21.62 -3.80 13.76
N GLU A 66 -20.96 -4.31 12.72
CA GLU A 66 -19.57 -4.77 12.80
C GLU A 66 -18.63 -3.65 13.29
N LEU A 67 -18.77 -2.42 12.80
CA LEU A 67 -17.94 -1.31 13.25
C LEU A 67 -18.17 -0.92 14.71
N ILE A 68 -19.42 -1.04 15.20
CA ILE A 68 -19.75 -0.80 16.60
C ILE A 68 -19.18 -1.91 17.48
N ASP A 69 -19.37 -3.18 17.08
CA ASP A 69 -18.88 -4.35 17.80
C ASP A 69 -17.34 -4.35 17.88
N LEU A 70 -16.65 -3.83 16.86
CA LEU A 70 -15.20 -3.64 16.83
C LEU A 70 -14.71 -2.38 17.60
N GLY A 71 -15.61 -1.56 18.15
CA GLY A 71 -15.25 -0.30 18.81
C GLY A 71 -14.68 0.76 17.86
N VAL A 72 -14.93 0.63 16.56
CA VAL A 72 -14.48 1.57 15.53
C VAL A 72 -15.45 2.75 15.38
N SER A 73 -16.73 2.54 15.66
CA SER A 73 -17.78 3.54 15.50
C SER A 73 -18.78 3.49 16.65
N ARG A 74 -19.48 4.58 16.91
CA ARG A 74 -20.63 4.63 17.82
C ARG A 74 -21.78 5.42 17.21
N LYS A 75 -23.00 5.15 17.67
CA LYS A 75 -24.16 5.97 17.32
C LYS A 75 -24.06 7.34 18.00
N VAL A 76 -24.36 8.41 17.26
CA VAL A 76 -24.40 9.76 17.81
C VAL A 76 -25.63 9.91 18.71
N GLY A 77 -25.45 10.49 19.90
CA GLY A 77 -26.51 10.66 20.90
C GLY A 77 -27.52 11.76 20.55
N HIS A 78 -28.71 11.70 21.17
CA HIS A 78 -29.84 12.60 20.90
C HIS A 78 -29.53 14.09 21.14
N ASN A 79 -28.65 14.40 22.09
CA ASN A 79 -28.28 15.78 22.45
C ASN A 79 -26.95 16.23 21.81
N GLU A 80 -26.35 15.41 20.94
CA GLU A 80 -25.09 15.76 20.28
C GLU A 80 -25.37 16.53 18.99
N GLN A 81 -24.95 17.80 18.95
CA GLN A 81 -25.09 18.64 17.76
C GLN A 81 -24.26 18.07 16.59
N VAL A 82 -24.87 17.98 15.41
CA VAL A 82 -24.22 17.49 14.18
C VAL A 82 -24.01 18.63 13.19
N GLU A 83 -22.74 18.94 12.93
CA GLU A 83 -22.32 20.01 12.01
C GLU A 83 -21.78 19.47 10.68
N VAL A 84 -21.25 18.25 10.68
CA VAL A 84 -20.66 17.57 9.53
C VAL A 84 -21.28 16.19 9.38
N THR A 85 -21.63 15.80 8.15
CA THR A 85 -22.13 14.46 7.81
C THR A 85 -21.62 14.01 6.46
N THR A 86 -21.04 12.82 6.43
CA THR A 86 -20.54 12.14 5.23
C THR A 86 -21.47 10.99 4.86
N PRO A 87 -22.04 10.94 3.64
CA PRO A 87 -22.88 9.84 3.24
C PRO A 87 -22.04 8.62 2.91
N VAL A 88 -22.68 7.46 2.94
CA VAL A 88 -22.01 6.16 2.76
C VAL A 88 -22.68 5.41 1.62
N ILE A 89 -21.87 4.69 0.85
CA ILE A 89 -22.32 3.77 -0.20
C ILE A 89 -21.85 2.35 0.09
N ILE A 90 -22.54 1.37 -0.50
CA ILE A 90 -22.07 -0.02 -0.56
C ILE A 90 -21.51 -0.29 -1.95
N ALA A 91 -20.23 -0.67 -2.01
CA ALA A 91 -19.60 -1.21 -3.20
C ALA A 91 -19.63 -2.74 -3.14
N TRP A 92 -20.06 -3.38 -4.22
CA TRP A 92 -20.07 -4.84 -4.34
C TRP A 92 -18.93 -5.30 -5.23
N HIS A 93 -18.20 -6.33 -4.80
CA HIS A 93 -17.17 -6.97 -5.60
C HIS A 93 -17.17 -8.47 -5.33
N ASN A 94 -17.36 -9.28 -6.38
CA ASN A 94 -17.44 -10.75 -6.30
C ASN A 94 -18.40 -11.22 -5.19
N GLY A 95 -19.59 -10.63 -5.12
CA GLY A 95 -20.64 -10.96 -4.14
C GLY A 95 -20.41 -10.42 -2.72
N LYS A 96 -19.22 -9.89 -2.39
CA LYS A 96 -18.94 -9.27 -1.09
C LYS A 96 -19.24 -7.77 -1.12
N SER A 97 -19.92 -7.28 -0.09
CA SER A 97 -20.17 -5.85 0.11
C SER A 97 -19.04 -5.18 0.88
N ARG A 98 -18.79 -3.91 0.59
CA ARG A 98 -17.90 -3.03 1.36
C ARG A 98 -18.58 -1.70 1.58
N MET A 99 -18.56 -1.24 2.82
CA MET A 99 -19.00 0.10 3.20
C MET A 99 -17.93 1.14 2.85
N VAL A 100 -18.30 2.19 2.12
CA VAL A 100 -17.39 3.26 1.68
C VAL A 100 -17.98 4.61 2.06
N GLY A 101 -17.27 5.37 2.89
CA GLY A 101 -17.62 6.75 3.19
C GLY A 101 -17.21 7.68 2.05
N ASP A 102 -18.13 8.52 1.58
CA ASP A 102 -17.87 9.49 0.52
C ASP A 102 -17.21 10.76 1.07
N PHE A 103 -15.94 10.63 1.45
CA PHE A 103 -15.13 11.71 2.04
C PHE A 103 -14.62 12.73 1.01
N ILE A 104 -15.12 12.73 -0.24
CA ILE A 104 -14.66 13.67 -1.28
C ILE A 104 -14.88 15.12 -0.85
N ALA A 105 -16.05 15.43 -0.29
CA ALA A 105 -16.36 16.75 0.24
C ALA A 105 -15.41 17.14 1.39
N LEU A 106 -15.15 16.22 2.32
CA LEU A 106 -14.22 16.45 3.43
C LEU A 106 -12.80 16.70 2.93
N LYS A 107 -12.36 15.93 1.94
CA LYS A 107 -11.05 16.07 1.29
C LYS A 107 -10.84 17.48 0.73
N THR A 108 -11.84 18.08 0.08
CA THR A 108 -11.74 19.44 -0.48
C THR A 108 -11.35 20.50 0.56
N TYR A 109 -11.75 20.29 1.82
CA TYR A 109 -11.48 21.22 2.91
C TYR A 109 -10.38 20.75 3.86
N THR A 110 -9.81 19.56 3.65
CA THR A 110 -8.74 19.03 4.50
C THR A 110 -7.40 19.58 4.03
N ILE A 111 -6.59 20.10 4.96
CA ILE A 111 -5.22 20.51 4.64
C ILE A 111 -4.40 19.25 4.32
N PRO A 112 -3.84 19.12 3.10
CA PRO A 112 -3.14 17.90 2.71
C PRO A 112 -1.82 17.75 3.47
N ASP A 113 -1.62 16.58 4.08
CA ASP A 113 -0.40 16.23 4.80
C ASP A 113 0.55 15.46 3.86
N ARG A 114 1.60 16.15 3.41
CA ARG A 114 2.60 15.61 2.47
C ARG A 114 3.75 14.92 3.19
N TYR A 115 3.44 14.03 4.13
CA TYR A 115 4.45 13.21 4.78
C TYR A 115 5.13 12.28 3.76
N PRO A 116 6.47 12.16 3.76
CA PRO A 116 7.17 11.33 2.79
C PRO A 116 6.84 9.85 3.02
N ILE A 117 6.30 9.20 1.99
CA ILE A 117 6.13 7.75 1.93
C ILE A 117 7.30 7.17 1.13
N PRO A 118 8.03 6.16 1.66
CA PRO A 118 9.16 5.57 0.96
C PRO A 118 8.77 5.05 -0.42
N ARG A 119 9.66 5.23 -1.40
CA ARG A 119 9.46 4.61 -2.71
C ARG A 119 9.75 3.12 -2.60
N ILE A 120 8.83 2.30 -3.11
CA ILE A 120 8.90 0.84 -2.97
C ILE A 120 10.23 0.30 -3.50
N HIS A 121 10.67 0.74 -4.69
CA HIS A 121 11.93 0.27 -5.28
C HIS A 121 13.14 0.58 -4.41
N GLU A 122 13.30 1.82 -3.94
CA GLU A 122 14.41 2.23 -3.05
C GLU A 122 14.42 1.36 -1.80
N THR A 123 13.24 1.10 -1.26
CA THR A 123 13.08 0.34 -0.03
C THR A 123 13.40 -1.14 -0.23
N LEU A 124 12.99 -1.75 -1.35
CA LEU A 124 13.27 -3.15 -1.67
C LEU A 124 14.74 -3.41 -1.98
N THR A 125 15.51 -2.44 -2.48
CA THR A 125 16.97 -2.63 -2.67
C THR A 125 17.72 -2.89 -1.36
N GLN A 126 17.14 -2.50 -0.21
CA GLN A 126 17.70 -2.76 1.11
C GLN A 126 17.70 -4.25 1.46
N LEU A 127 16.86 -5.06 0.81
CA LEU A 127 16.80 -6.52 0.99
C LEU A 127 18.04 -7.25 0.46
N SER A 128 18.99 -6.55 -0.16
CA SER A 128 20.25 -7.12 -0.62
C SER A 128 20.89 -8.00 0.46
N ARG A 129 21.22 -9.25 0.08
CA ARG A 129 21.81 -10.30 0.92
C ARG A 129 20.91 -10.90 2.01
N ALA A 130 19.63 -10.54 2.05
CA ALA A 130 18.67 -11.19 2.93
C ALA A 130 18.57 -12.70 2.64
N LYS A 131 18.83 -13.54 3.63
CA LYS A 131 18.59 -14.99 3.52
C LYS A 131 17.24 -15.39 4.08
N LEU A 132 16.70 -14.57 4.99
CA LEU A 132 15.43 -14.78 5.65
C LEU A 132 14.64 -13.47 5.58
N ILE A 133 13.42 -13.56 5.09
CA ILE A 133 12.49 -12.46 4.91
C ILE A 133 11.18 -12.86 5.59
N THR A 134 10.67 -11.96 6.42
CA THR A 134 9.33 -12.05 7.01
C THR A 134 8.53 -10.88 6.50
N ALA A 135 7.35 -11.13 5.95
CA ALA A 135 6.37 -10.11 5.61
C ALA A 135 5.19 -10.20 6.59
N MET A 136 4.91 -9.12 7.31
CA MET A 136 3.80 -8.98 8.24
C MET A 136 2.83 -7.91 7.75
N TYR A 137 1.56 -8.09 8.08
CA TYR A 137 0.48 -7.21 7.62
C TYR A 137 -0.29 -6.65 8.81
N SER A 138 -0.35 -5.33 8.94
CA SER A 138 -1.19 -4.71 9.96
C SER A 138 -2.68 -4.89 9.63
N LEU A 139 -3.43 -5.53 10.54
CA LEU A 139 -4.83 -5.87 10.29
C LEU A 139 -5.70 -4.61 10.28
N LYS A 140 -6.41 -4.34 9.18
CA LYS A 140 -7.28 -3.14 9.04
C LYS A 140 -6.56 -1.89 9.58
N CYS A 141 -5.31 -1.70 9.18
CA CYS A 141 -4.32 -0.78 9.75
C CYS A 141 -4.91 0.57 10.23
N PHE A 142 -5.70 1.25 9.40
CA PHE A 142 -6.30 2.55 9.74
C PHE A 142 -7.27 2.47 10.92
N HIS A 143 -8.11 1.44 11.00
CA HIS A 143 -9.09 1.29 12.08
C HIS A 143 -8.45 1.02 13.46
N GLN A 144 -7.14 0.78 13.53
CA GLN A 144 -6.43 0.70 14.82
C GLN A 144 -6.05 2.07 15.38
N ASN A 145 -6.05 3.12 14.55
CA ASN A 145 -5.61 4.47 14.95
C ASN A 145 -6.74 5.21 15.66
N VAL A 146 -6.48 5.75 16.84
CA VAL A 146 -7.46 6.50 17.63
C VAL A 146 -7.64 7.90 17.06
N LEU A 147 -8.87 8.38 16.98
CA LEU A 147 -9.16 9.77 16.57
C LEU A 147 -9.22 10.70 17.79
N THR A 148 -8.81 11.96 17.59
CA THR A 148 -9.09 13.04 18.56
C THR A 148 -10.60 13.32 18.62
N ASP A 149 -11.10 13.89 19.72
CA ASP A 149 -12.53 14.23 19.85
C ASP A 149 -13.02 15.22 18.78
N LYS A 150 -12.13 16.08 18.29
CA LYS A 150 -12.41 16.99 17.17
C LYS A 150 -12.58 16.20 15.87
N ALA A 151 -11.63 15.31 15.54
CA ALA A 151 -11.68 14.52 14.32
C ALA A 151 -12.89 13.56 14.29
N LYS A 152 -13.28 12.96 15.44
CA LYS A 152 -14.50 12.13 15.55
C LYS A 152 -15.74 12.87 15.02
N LYS A 153 -15.91 14.14 15.39
CA LYS A 153 -17.05 14.97 14.96
C LYS A 153 -17.01 15.30 13.46
N LEU A 154 -15.83 15.47 12.88
CA LEU A 154 -15.64 15.72 11.45
C LEU A 154 -15.85 14.47 10.59
N LEU A 155 -15.64 13.28 11.18
CA LEU A 155 -15.78 11.99 10.51
C LEU A 155 -17.13 11.32 10.77
N ARG A 156 -18.16 12.09 11.10
CA ARG A 156 -19.52 11.56 11.22
C ARG A 156 -20.04 11.11 9.87
N ILE A 157 -20.60 9.91 9.85
CA ILE A 157 -21.26 9.31 8.70
C ILE A 157 -22.76 9.27 8.89
N VAL A 158 -23.50 9.38 7.79
CA VAL A 158 -24.97 9.33 7.78
C VAL A 158 -25.46 8.23 6.85
N VAL A 159 -26.36 7.40 7.37
CA VAL A 159 -27.02 6.29 6.68
C VAL A 159 -28.52 6.34 6.96
N HIS A 160 -29.31 5.46 6.35
CA HIS A 160 -30.77 5.44 6.49
C HIS A 160 -31.25 5.20 7.93
N CYS A 161 -30.46 4.52 8.76
CA CYS A 161 -30.81 4.20 10.15
C CYS A 161 -30.20 5.16 11.20
N GLY A 162 -29.53 6.24 10.77
CA GLY A 162 -29.06 7.30 11.66
C GLY A 162 -27.65 7.82 11.34
N ILE A 163 -27.09 8.54 12.30
CA ILE A 163 -25.76 9.15 12.23
C ILE A 163 -24.84 8.42 13.20
N PHE A 164 -23.65 8.09 12.72
CA PHE A 164 -22.61 7.40 13.48
C PHE A 164 -21.31 8.19 13.40
N GLU A 165 -20.49 8.12 14.44
CA GLU A 165 -19.18 8.75 14.47
C GLU A 165 -18.09 7.70 14.58
N TYR A 166 -17.04 7.86 13.76
CA TYR A 166 -15.85 7.05 13.88
C TYR A 166 -15.08 7.43 15.14
N LEU A 167 -14.68 6.43 15.92
CA LEU A 167 -13.73 6.51 17.04
C LEU A 167 -12.30 6.19 16.60
N ARG A 168 -12.18 5.51 15.46
CA ARG A 168 -10.91 5.11 14.83
C ARG A 168 -10.84 5.61 13.39
N MET A 169 -9.64 5.81 12.88
CA MET A 169 -9.43 6.38 11.54
C MET A 169 -10.08 5.51 10.44
N PRO A 170 -11.04 6.05 9.67
CA PRO A 170 -11.70 5.31 8.60
C PRO A 170 -10.84 5.27 7.33
N PHE A 171 -11.15 4.32 6.45
CA PHE A 171 -10.61 4.32 5.08
C PHE A 171 -11.21 5.46 4.24
N GLY A 172 -10.41 6.00 3.32
CA GLY A 172 -10.87 6.94 2.29
C GLY A 172 -10.66 8.43 2.61
N ILE A 173 -10.15 8.76 3.79
CA ILE A 173 -9.77 10.14 4.13
C ILE A 173 -8.40 10.50 3.52
N GLU A 174 -8.20 11.78 3.20
CA GLU A 174 -7.03 12.24 2.43
C GLU A 174 -5.69 11.88 3.09
N ASN A 175 -5.56 12.17 4.38
CA ASN A 175 -4.27 12.09 5.08
C ASN A 175 -4.01 10.72 5.73
N ALA A 176 -4.89 9.72 5.57
CA ALA A 176 -4.75 8.43 6.27
C ALA A 176 -3.39 7.73 5.99
N PRO A 177 -2.92 7.61 4.74
CA PRO A 177 -1.61 6.99 4.46
C PRO A 177 -0.44 7.76 5.09
N SER A 178 -0.44 9.09 4.97
CA SER A 178 0.59 9.97 5.54
C SER A 178 0.66 9.84 7.06
N HIS A 179 -0.50 9.86 7.71
CA HIS A 179 -0.59 9.76 9.17
C HIS A 179 -0.13 8.38 9.67
N TYR A 180 -0.52 7.31 8.97
CA TYR A 180 -0.11 5.95 9.30
C TYR A 180 1.40 5.76 9.12
N GLN A 181 1.96 6.20 8.00
CA GLN A 181 3.40 6.11 7.75
C GLN A 181 4.20 6.90 8.78
N ARG A 182 3.77 8.12 9.13
CA ARG A 182 4.39 8.92 10.20
C ARG A 182 4.38 8.18 11.54
N MET A 183 3.22 7.66 11.93
CA MET A 183 3.08 6.88 13.17
C MET A 183 4.05 5.70 13.19
N MET A 184 4.11 4.91 12.12
CA MET A 184 5.01 3.77 12.04
C MET A 184 6.48 4.17 12.15
N ASN A 185 6.89 5.28 11.51
CA ASN A 185 8.26 5.79 11.64
C ASN A 185 8.61 6.22 13.07
N ILE A 186 7.63 6.75 13.83
CA ILE A 186 7.82 7.15 15.23
C ILE A 186 7.88 5.92 16.17
N ILE A 187 7.14 4.85 15.86
CA ILE A 187 7.14 3.62 16.65
C ILE A 187 8.44 2.83 16.41
N PHE A 188 8.93 2.77 15.16
CA PHE A 188 10.07 1.95 14.74
C PHE A 188 11.34 2.73 14.29
N PRO A 189 11.75 3.82 14.96
CA PRO A 189 12.83 4.67 14.45
C PRO A 189 14.16 3.93 14.42
N GLN A 190 14.43 3.11 15.44
CA GLN A 190 15.67 2.35 15.56
C GLN A 190 15.76 1.24 14.50
N GLU A 191 14.68 0.48 14.32
CA GLU A 191 14.62 -0.63 13.37
C GLU A 191 14.79 -0.14 11.92
N LEU A 192 14.20 1.01 11.59
CA LEU A 192 14.40 1.69 10.31
C LEU A 192 15.84 2.17 10.15
N SER A 193 16.44 2.78 11.18
CA SER A 193 17.82 3.29 11.14
C SER A 193 18.87 2.19 10.98
N GLU A 194 18.60 0.99 11.49
CA GLU A 194 19.49 -0.17 11.38
C GLU A 194 19.34 -0.93 10.05
N VAL A 195 18.45 -0.48 9.15
CA VAL A 195 18.30 -0.97 7.76
C VAL A 195 18.04 -2.48 7.67
N TRP A 196 17.16 -3.00 8.54
CA TRP A 196 16.66 -4.39 8.46
C TRP A 196 15.14 -4.49 8.55
N PHE A 197 14.48 -3.33 8.63
CA PHE A 197 13.05 -3.18 8.81
C PHE A 197 12.52 -2.22 7.77
N ILE A 198 11.52 -2.65 7.03
CA ILE A 198 10.89 -1.88 5.97
C ILE A 198 9.43 -1.71 6.34
N ILE A 199 8.93 -0.48 6.21
CA ILE A 199 7.54 -0.14 6.44
C ILE A 199 7.02 0.57 5.20
N TYR A 200 5.95 0.03 4.64
CA TYR A 200 5.18 0.69 3.60
C TYR A 200 3.70 0.59 3.93
N ILE A 201 3.16 1.66 4.54
CA ILE A 201 1.79 1.67 5.08
C ILE A 201 1.55 0.41 5.92
N ASP A 202 0.67 -0.52 5.52
CA ASP A 202 0.31 -1.73 6.28
C ASP A 202 1.26 -2.91 6.11
N ASP A 203 2.17 -2.87 5.13
CA ASP A 203 3.20 -3.87 4.90
C ASP A 203 4.43 -3.60 5.78
N ILE A 204 4.81 -4.60 6.57
CA ILE A 204 6.02 -4.58 7.40
C ILE A 204 6.92 -5.74 6.95
N ILE A 205 8.14 -5.45 6.52
CA ILE A 205 9.10 -6.46 6.09
C ILE A 205 10.30 -6.45 7.02
N VAL A 206 10.65 -7.62 7.55
CA VAL A 206 11.81 -7.86 8.40
C VAL A 206 12.73 -8.80 7.66
N PHE A 207 14.02 -8.50 7.60
CA PHE A 207 14.97 -9.37 6.91
C PHE A 207 16.29 -9.54 7.65
N SER A 208 16.99 -10.63 7.37
CA SER A 208 18.31 -10.91 7.96
C SER A 208 19.09 -11.99 7.21
N GLU A 209 20.35 -12.14 7.59
CA GLU A 209 21.33 -13.07 7.00
C GLU A 209 21.41 -14.40 7.73
N THR A 210 21.01 -14.46 9.01
CA THR A 210 21.10 -15.66 9.85
C THR A 210 19.82 -15.86 10.67
N TRP A 211 19.55 -17.12 11.03
CA TRP A 211 18.34 -17.49 11.78
C TRP A 211 18.25 -16.80 13.15
N ASP A 212 19.34 -16.77 13.92
CA ASP A 212 19.34 -16.18 15.26
C ASP A 212 19.18 -14.65 15.20
N THR A 213 19.83 -13.98 14.25
CA THR A 213 19.60 -12.55 13.98
C THR A 213 18.14 -12.30 13.61
N HIS A 214 17.55 -13.17 12.77
CA HIS A 214 16.15 -13.04 12.36
C HIS A 214 15.19 -13.08 13.54
N LEU A 215 15.35 -14.07 14.42
CA LEU A 215 14.51 -14.22 15.60
C LEU A 215 14.65 -13.03 16.55
N SER A 216 15.87 -12.53 16.76
CA SER A 216 16.11 -11.34 17.59
C SER A 216 15.43 -10.09 17.00
N ARG A 217 15.51 -9.89 15.68
CA ARG A 217 14.84 -8.78 14.96
C ARG A 217 13.31 -8.89 15.05
N LEU A 218 12.76 -10.09 14.85
CA LEU A 218 11.32 -10.33 15.01
C LEU A 218 10.86 -10.09 16.44
N GLU A 219 11.63 -10.53 17.44
CA GLU A 219 11.32 -10.27 18.84
C GLU A 219 11.23 -8.77 19.14
N ARG A 220 12.22 -7.98 18.70
CA ARG A 220 12.22 -6.51 18.84
C ARG A 220 10.99 -5.88 18.19
N ALA A 221 10.65 -6.31 16.97
CA ALA A 221 9.47 -5.82 16.27
C ALA A 221 8.18 -6.16 17.04
N PHE A 222 8.02 -7.41 17.48
CA PHE A 222 6.83 -7.84 18.22
C PHE A 222 6.68 -7.16 19.57
N GLN A 223 7.77 -6.89 20.29
CA GLN A 223 7.73 -6.14 21.54
C GLN A 223 7.07 -4.78 21.35
N LYS A 224 7.49 -4.03 20.32
CA LYS A 224 6.92 -2.72 20.00
C LYS A 224 5.46 -2.82 19.56
N ILE A 225 5.14 -3.79 18.70
CA ILE A 225 3.77 -4.04 18.22
C ILE A 225 2.81 -4.30 19.38
N VAL A 226 3.22 -5.15 20.34
CA VAL A 226 2.42 -5.43 21.54
C VAL A 226 2.34 -4.20 22.45
N GLN A 227 3.45 -3.48 22.64
CA GLN A 227 3.50 -2.29 23.50
C GLN A 227 2.54 -1.20 23.03
N VAL A 228 2.44 -0.97 21.72
CA VAL A 228 1.51 0.02 21.15
C VAL A 228 0.10 -0.54 20.93
N ASN A 229 -0.15 -1.81 21.29
CA ASN A 229 -1.42 -2.50 21.05
C ASN A 229 -1.84 -2.52 19.56
N MET A 230 -0.87 -2.77 18.68
CA MET A 230 -1.11 -3.06 17.26
C MET A 230 -1.38 -4.56 17.06
N LYS A 231 -2.30 -4.89 16.16
CA LYS A 231 -2.61 -6.27 15.74
C LYS A 231 -2.21 -6.53 14.29
N LEU A 232 -1.62 -7.69 14.05
CA LEU A 232 -1.14 -8.18 12.76
C LEU A 232 -1.98 -9.35 12.26
N SER A 233 -2.28 -9.38 10.96
CA SER A 233 -3.02 -10.47 10.32
C SER A 233 -2.19 -11.74 10.18
N LEU A 234 -2.31 -12.67 11.13
CA LEU A 234 -1.54 -13.91 11.13
C LEU A 234 -1.69 -14.69 9.82
N LYS A 235 -2.91 -14.75 9.28
CA LYS A 235 -3.22 -15.44 8.00
C LYS A 235 -2.49 -14.83 6.80
N ARG A 236 -2.20 -13.53 6.82
CA ARG A 236 -1.51 -12.83 5.72
C ARG A 236 0.00 -12.77 5.94
N CYS A 237 0.48 -13.02 7.16
CA CYS A 237 1.90 -12.99 7.47
C CYS A 237 2.63 -14.20 6.88
N HIS A 238 3.86 -13.99 6.44
CA HIS A 238 4.77 -15.02 5.94
C HIS A 238 6.08 -14.89 6.71
N PHE A 239 6.51 -15.94 7.41
CA PHE A 239 7.65 -15.88 8.32
C PHE A 239 8.86 -16.64 7.78
N ALA A 240 10.01 -15.96 7.74
CA ALA A 240 11.33 -16.52 7.51
C ALA A 240 11.48 -17.34 6.20
N TYR A 241 10.99 -16.77 5.10
CA TYR A 241 11.15 -17.30 3.75
C TYR A 241 12.46 -16.78 3.12
N SER A 242 13.08 -17.55 2.24
CA SER A 242 14.22 -17.08 1.43
C SER A 242 13.78 -16.19 0.26
N GLU A 243 12.54 -16.37 -0.19
CA GLU A 243 11.88 -15.59 -1.24
C GLU A 243 10.40 -15.48 -0.91
N LEU A 244 9.81 -14.29 -1.07
CA LEU A 244 8.37 -14.09 -0.90
C LEU A 244 7.82 -13.00 -1.82
N LYS A 245 6.49 -12.89 -1.88
CA LYS A 245 5.81 -11.79 -2.58
C LYS A 245 5.55 -10.64 -1.61
N ALA A 246 6.05 -9.45 -1.92
CA ALA A 246 5.77 -8.23 -1.16
C ALA A 246 5.75 -7.01 -2.08
N LEU A 247 4.85 -6.05 -1.79
CA LEU A 247 4.78 -4.78 -2.52
C LEU A 247 4.67 -4.93 -4.05
N GLY A 248 4.02 -5.99 -4.54
CA GLY A 248 3.88 -6.26 -5.99
C GLY A 248 5.13 -6.87 -6.65
N HIS A 249 6.13 -7.23 -5.87
CA HIS A 249 7.36 -7.87 -6.34
C HIS A 249 7.54 -9.26 -5.73
N VAL A 250 8.29 -10.11 -6.41
CA VAL A 250 8.92 -11.30 -5.84
C VAL A 250 10.30 -10.87 -5.35
N VAL A 251 10.53 -10.98 -4.04
CA VAL A 251 11.73 -10.45 -3.39
C VAL A 251 12.54 -11.59 -2.79
N SER A 252 13.85 -11.57 -3.05
CA SER A 252 14.85 -12.40 -2.39
C SER A 252 16.07 -11.56 -2.05
N GLY A 253 17.02 -12.10 -1.29
CA GLY A 253 18.28 -11.39 -1.04
C GLY A 253 19.23 -11.31 -2.23
N LEU A 254 18.93 -12.00 -3.33
CA LEU A 254 19.74 -11.96 -4.55
C LEU A 254 19.06 -11.20 -5.66
N SER A 255 17.73 -11.29 -5.74
CA SER A 255 16.97 -10.81 -6.87
C SER A 255 15.65 -10.13 -6.49
N LEU A 256 15.21 -9.24 -7.37
CA LEU A 256 13.92 -8.58 -7.38
C LEU A 256 13.22 -8.91 -8.70
N GLY A 257 12.00 -9.44 -8.64
CA GLY A 257 11.19 -9.75 -9.81
C GLY A 257 9.80 -9.13 -9.72
N ILE A 258 9.08 -9.08 -10.83
CA ILE A 258 7.67 -8.66 -10.83
C ILE A 258 6.79 -9.82 -10.34
N ASP A 259 5.82 -9.55 -9.46
CA ASP A 259 4.77 -10.53 -9.16
C ASP A 259 3.84 -10.69 -10.36
N LYS A 260 4.03 -11.78 -11.10
CA LYS A 260 3.26 -12.10 -12.33
C LYS A 260 1.75 -12.06 -12.11
N SER A 261 1.26 -12.38 -10.90
CA SER A 261 -0.17 -12.32 -10.60
C SER A 261 -0.75 -10.89 -10.66
N LYS A 262 0.10 -9.86 -10.49
CA LYS A 262 -0.30 -8.45 -10.64
C LYS A 262 -0.33 -8.03 -12.12
N VAL A 263 0.54 -8.61 -12.94
CA VAL A 263 0.60 -8.35 -14.38
C VAL A 263 -0.53 -9.06 -15.11
N GLU A 264 -0.89 -10.28 -14.72
CA GLU A 264 -2.00 -11.05 -15.31
C GLU A 264 -3.30 -10.24 -15.34
N ALA A 265 -3.60 -9.49 -14.28
CA ALA A 265 -4.79 -8.64 -14.21
C ALA A 265 -4.82 -7.53 -15.28
N VAL A 266 -3.66 -7.08 -15.74
CA VAL A 266 -3.52 -6.11 -16.83
C VAL A 266 -3.56 -6.81 -18.18
N LEU A 267 -2.97 -8.00 -18.30
CA LEU A 267 -3.00 -8.79 -19.53
C LEU A 267 -4.41 -9.22 -19.95
N LEU A 268 -5.30 -9.43 -18.97
CA LEU A 268 -6.69 -9.80 -19.22
C LEU A 268 -7.57 -8.61 -19.65
N LYS A 269 -7.10 -7.37 -19.51
CA LYS A 269 -7.88 -6.20 -19.90
C LYS A 269 -7.85 -6.01 -21.42
N PRO A 270 -8.96 -5.56 -22.02
CA PRO A 270 -8.94 -5.13 -23.40
C PRO A 270 -7.98 -3.95 -23.57
N MET A 271 -7.50 -3.77 -24.79
CA MET A 271 -6.68 -2.61 -25.14
C MET A 271 -7.40 -1.32 -24.73
N PRO A 272 -6.70 -0.34 -24.12
CA PRO A 272 -7.30 0.93 -23.74
C PRO A 272 -8.06 1.57 -24.91
N GLN A 273 -9.26 2.06 -24.63
CA GLN A 273 -10.12 2.74 -25.60
C GLN A 273 -10.20 4.25 -25.33
N THR A 274 -9.62 4.71 -24.22
CA THR A 274 -9.63 6.13 -23.85
C THR A 274 -8.26 6.58 -23.34
N LYS A 275 -7.99 7.89 -23.43
CA LYS A 275 -6.79 8.51 -22.84
C LYS A 275 -6.62 8.18 -21.36
N LYS A 276 -7.73 8.16 -20.61
CA LYS A 276 -7.72 7.85 -19.17
C LYS A 276 -7.31 6.41 -18.91
N GLU A 277 -7.81 5.46 -19.71
CA GLU A 277 -7.39 4.06 -19.62
C GLU A 277 -5.91 3.88 -20.01
N MET A 278 -5.44 4.59 -21.04
CA MET A 278 -4.03 4.56 -21.45
C MET A 278 -3.12 5.12 -20.34
N GLN A 279 -3.50 6.24 -19.71
CA GLN A 279 -2.77 6.82 -18.58
C GLN A 279 -2.69 5.84 -17.40
N LEU A 280 -3.78 5.11 -17.11
CA LEU A 280 -3.78 4.08 -16.07
C LEU A 280 -2.84 2.91 -16.40
N PHE A 281 -2.81 2.48 -17.66
CA PHE A 281 -1.89 1.45 -18.13
C PHE A 281 -0.43 1.92 -18.04
N LEU A 282 -0.11 3.12 -18.53
CA LEU A 282 1.25 3.68 -18.45
C LEU A 282 1.69 3.91 -17.01
N GLY A 283 0.79 4.34 -16.13
CA GLY A 283 1.07 4.45 -14.69
C GLY A 283 1.41 3.09 -14.06
N PHE A 284 0.69 2.03 -14.44
CA PHE A 284 1.01 0.66 -14.03
C PHE A 284 2.36 0.19 -14.58
N ALA A 285 2.65 0.43 -15.86
CA ALA A 285 3.91 0.03 -16.47
C ALA A 285 5.11 0.79 -15.87
N CYS A 286 4.92 2.09 -15.59
CA CYS A 286 5.91 2.95 -14.94
C CYS A 286 6.26 2.48 -13.51
N TYR A 287 5.31 1.88 -12.79
CA TYR A 287 5.59 1.25 -11.50
C TYR A 287 6.69 0.19 -11.58
N TYR A 288 6.78 -0.53 -12.70
CA TYR A 288 7.79 -1.56 -12.96
C TYR A 288 8.88 -1.10 -13.94
N ILE A 289 9.07 0.20 -14.13
CA ILE A 289 9.99 0.75 -15.15
C ILE A 289 11.40 0.15 -15.09
N GLN A 290 11.91 -0.12 -13.88
CA GLN A 290 13.24 -0.69 -13.66
C GLN A 290 13.43 -2.09 -14.26
N HIS A 291 12.35 -2.79 -14.58
CA HIS A 291 12.34 -4.11 -15.19
C HIS A 291 12.19 -4.07 -16.72
N ILE A 292 11.95 -2.89 -17.30
CA ILE A 292 11.61 -2.72 -18.72
C ILE A 292 12.76 -1.98 -19.41
N LYS A 293 13.47 -2.69 -20.27
CA LYS A 293 14.51 -2.10 -21.11
C LYS A 293 13.88 -1.11 -22.11
N ASP A 294 14.53 0.04 -22.31
CA ASP A 294 14.14 1.07 -23.29
C ASP A 294 12.68 1.54 -23.11
N PHE A 295 12.24 1.69 -21.85
CA PHE A 295 10.86 2.05 -21.53
C PHE A 295 10.48 3.39 -22.16
N ALA A 296 11.35 4.41 -22.05
CA ALA A 296 11.10 5.74 -22.59
C ALA A 296 10.84 5.70 -24.11
N ARG A 297 11.66 4.95 -24.86
CA ARG A 297 11.50 4.78 -26.30
C ARG A 297 10.18 4.07 -26.63
N THR A 298 9.91 2.95 -25.95
CA THR A 298 8.74 2.11 -26.22
C THR A 298 7.43 2.83 -25.86
N SER A 299 7.43 3.63 -24.79
CA SER A 299 6.23 4.32 -24.30
C SER A 299 6.00 5.71 -24.92
N ASN A 300 6.96 6.27 -25.66
CA ASN A 300 6.90 7.64 -26.19
C ASN A 300 5.60 7.93 -26.98
N SER A 301 5.26 7.09 -27.94
CA SER A 301 4.06 7.27 -28.78
C SER A 301 2.75 7.13 -27.99
N LEU A 302 2.77 6.38 -26.89
CA LEU A 302 1.65 6.20 -25.96
C LEU A 302 1.51 7.39 -24.99
N TYR A 303 2.61 7.98 -24.54
CA TYR A 303 2.57 9.21 -23.76
C TYR A 303 2.02 10.37 -24.60
N LYS A 304 2.47 10.52 -25.86
CA LYS A 304 1.91 11.51 -26.81
C LYS A 304 0.40 11.33 -27.04
N LEU A 305 -0.09 10.08 -27.02
CA LEU A 305 -1.52 9.78 -27.12
C LEU A 305 -2.33 10.30 -25.92
N CYS A 306 -1.67 10.47 -24.76
CA CYS A 306 -2.30 10.96 -23.54
C CYS A 306 -2.42 12.49 -23.47
N ASP A 307 -1.77 13.22 -24.39
CA ASP A 307 -1.85 14.68 -24.43
C ASP A 307 -3.27 15.15 -24.77
N GLN A 308 -3.69 16.28 -24.20
CA GLN A 308 -5.06 16.78 -24.35
C GLN A 308 -5.42 17.08 -25.81
N GLN A 309 -4.47 17.58 -26.59
CA GLN A 309 -4.66 18.00 -27.99
C GLN A 309 -4.60 16.83 -29.00
N THR A 310 -4.03 15.69 -28.62
CA THR A 310 -3.87 14.54 -29.52
C THR A 310 -5.18 13.78 -29.71
N VAL A 311 -5.59 13.47 -30.94
CA VAL A 311 -6.76 12.60 -31.16
C VAL A 311 -6.44 11.18 -30.68
N TYR A 312 -7.41 10.55 -29.99
CA TYR A 312 -7.21 9.19 -29.52
C TYR A 312 -7.33 8.20 -30.68
N GLU A 313 -6.20 7.67 -31.13
CA GLU A 313 -6.12 6.71 -32.21
C GLU A 313 -5.02 5.67 -31.94
N MET A 314 -5.39 4.39 -31.92
CA MET A 314 -4.43 3.29 -31.80
C MET A 314 -3.88 2.91 -33.18
N THR A 315 -2.92 3.71 -33.67
CA THR A 315 -2.17 3.40 -34.89
C THR A 315 -1.37 2.12 -34.74
N GLU A 316 -0.90 1.53 -35.85
CA GLU A 316 -0.09 0.30 -35.82
C GLU A 316 1.16 0.44 -34.93
N GLU A 317 1.81 1.61 -34.96
CA GLU A 317 2.95 1.94 -34.09
C GLU A 317 2.56 1.89 -32.60
N ARG A 318 1.44 2.49 -32.22
CA ARG A 318 0.95 2.52 -30.82
C ARG A 318 0.50 1.14 -30.36
N VAL A 319 -0.12 0.35 -31.25
CA VAL A 319 -0.48 -1.04 -30.95
C VAL A 319 0.78 -1.87 -30.69
N LYS A 320 1.81 -1.74 -31.53
CA LYS A 320 3.11 -2.40 -31.33
C LYS A 320 3.76 -1.97 -30.02
N ALA A 321 3.77 -0.68 -29.71
CA ALA A 321 4.30 -0.15 -28.44
C ALA A 321 3.56 -0.73 -27.22
N TYR A 322 2.23 -0.76 -27.26
CA TYR A 322 1.39 -1.31 -26.19
C TYR A 322 1.66 -2.80 -25.95
N GLU A 323 1.67 -3.61 -27.01
CA GLU A 323 1.98 -5.04 -26.89
C GLU A 323 3.44 -5.29 -26.49
N GLY A 324 4.38 -4.44 -26.92
CA GLY A 324 5.77 -4.46 -26.49
C GLY A 324 5.93 -4.24 -24.98
N LEU A 325 5.21 -3.27 -24.41
CA LEU A 325 5.20 -3.04 -22.96
C LEU A 325 4.54 -4.21 -22.20
N LYS A 326 3.43 -4.76 -22.69
CA LYS A 326 2.82 -5.96 -22.09
C LYS A 326 3.78 -7.14 -22.08
N ASN A 327 4.46 -7.38 -23.20
CA ASN A 327 5.45 -8.44 -23.31
C ASN A 327 6.60 -8.24 -22.31
N SER A 328 7.10 -6.99 -22.20
CA SER A 328 8.17 -6.63 -21.25
C SER A 328 7.75 -6.84 -19.80
N LEU A 329 6.53 -6.48 -19.41
CA LEU A 329 5.99 -6.72 -18.07
C LEU A 329 5.82 -8.22 -17.75
N THR A 330 5.59 -9.05 -18.77
CA THR A 330 5.34 -10.49 -18.59
C THR A 330 6.65 -11.29 -18.55
N ASN A 331 7.60 -10.91 -19.39
CA ASN A 331 8.87 -11.59 -19.60
C ASN A 331 10.06 -10.82 -19.02
N SER A 332 9.80 -9.91 -18.08
CA SER A 332 10.85 -9.12 -17.44
C SER A 332 11.88 -10.03 -16.76
N PRO A 333 13.18 -9.73 -16.88
CA PRO A 333 14.19 -10.44 -16.12
C PRO A 333 14.06 -10.12 -14.63
N PHE A 334 14.60 -11.01 -13.81
CA PHE A 334 14.92 -10.67 -12.44
C PHE A 334 16.05 -9.65 -12.42
N LEU A 335 15.91 -8.63 -11.58
CA LEU A 335 16.95 -7.66 -11.29
C LEU A 335 17.80 -8.19 -10.13
N LEU A 336 19.12 -8.10 -10.23
CA LEU A 336 20.01 -8.39 -9.11
C LEU A 336 19.91 -7.29 -8.07
N THR A 337 19.84 -7.67 -6.79
CA THR A 337 19.92 -6.69 -5.71
C THR A 337 21.32 -6.05 -5.68
N PRO A 338 21.44 -4.75 -5.34
CA PRO A 338 22.74 -4.08 -5.38
C PRO A 338 23.73 -4.66 -4.36
N GLY A 339 24.88 -5.11 -4.84
CA GLY A 339 26.04 -5.42 -4.02
C GLY A 339 26.88 -4.17 -3.83
N TRP A 340 26.60 -3.39 -2.79
CA TRP A 340 27.24 -2.07 -2.56
C TRP A 340 28.78 -2.08 -2.43
N LYS A 341 29.38 -3.26 -2.23
CA LYS A 341 30.85 -3.46 -2.17
C LYS A 341 31.46 -3.97 -3.48
N LEU A 342 30.66 -4.13 -4.52
CA LEU A 342 31.06 -4.64 -5.83
C LEU A 342 30.97 -3.51 -6.87
N PRO A 343 31.81 -3.52 -7.91
CA PRO A 343 31.75 -2.51 -8.97
C PRO A 343 30.44 -2.63 -9.76
N PHE A 344 29.91 -1.48 -10.20
CA PHE A 344 28.80 -1.43 -11.14
C PHE A 344 29.31 -1.24 -12.57
N LYS A 345 28.56 -1.74 -13.54
CA LYS A 345 28.75 -1.52 -14.98
C LYS A 345 27.55 -0.75 -15.51
N LEU A 346 27.78 0.41 -16.10
CA LEU A 346 26.72 1.19 -16.73
C LEU A 346 26.82 1.04 -18.25
N TYR A 347 25.78 0.47 -18.85
CA TYR A 347 25.62 0.39 -20.30
C TYR A 347 24.72 1.52 -20.74
N ILE A 348 25.16 2.30 -21.73
CA ILE A 348 24.41 3.43 -22.27
C ILE A 348 24.37 3.28 -23.80
N ASP A 349 23.19 3.46 -24.37
CA ASP A 349 22.96 3.55 -25.81
C ASP A 349 22.07 4.76 -26.10
N ALA A 350 22.42 5.54 -27.12
CA ALA A 350 21.73 6.79 -27.43
C ALA A 350 21.56 6.94 -28.95
N CYS A 351 20.37 7.38 -29.36
CA CYS A 351 20.07 7.77 -30.73
C CYS A 351 19.30 9.11 -30.76
N GLY A 352 19.04 9.63 -31.96
CA GLY A 352 18.29 10.89 -32.12
C GLY A 352 16.87 10.86 -31.57
N GLU A 353 16.32 9.69 -31.27
CA GLU A 353 14.96 9.49 -30.75
C GLU A 353 14.92 9.24 -29.23
N GLY A 354 16.05 8.91 -28.60
CA GLY A 354 16.06 8.61 -27.17
C GLY A 354 17.39 8.05 -26.62
N LEU A 355 17.42 7.94 -25.30
CA LEU A 355 18.50 7.36 -24.50
C LEU A 355 17.96 6.09 -23.83
N GLY A 356 18.74 5.02 -23.82
CA GLY A 356 18.51 3.83 -23.03
C GLY A 356 19.74 3.50 -22.20
N ASP A 357 19.54 3.11 -20.95
CA ASP A 357 20.64 2.68 -20.11
C ASP A 357 20.25 1.51 -19.21
N ALA A 358 21.28 0.77 -18.77
CA ALA A 358 21.14 -0.38 -17.90
C ALA A 358 22.31 -0.41 -16.92
N LEU A 359 21.98 -0.43 -15.63
CA LEU A 359 22.95 -0.63 -14.57
C LEU A 359 23.06 -2.12 -14.29
N HIS A 360 24.26 -2.67 -14.41
CA HIS A 360 24.56 -4.08 -14.26
C HIS A 360 25.61 -4.30 -13.18
N GLN A 361 25.66 -5.52 -12.66
CA GLN A 361 26.71 -5.95 -11.75
C GLN A 361 27.02 -7.43 -11.90
N THR A 362 28.29 -7.78 -11.76
CA THR A 362 28.73 -9.18 -11.69
C THR A 362 28.76 -9.64 -10.23
N GLN A 363 28.01 -10.68 -9.89
CA GLN A 363 27.96 -11.28 -8.56
C GLN A 363 28.24 -12.79 -8.63
N ILE A 364 28.74 -13.37 -7.55
CA ILE A 364 28.89 -14.82 -7.45
C ILE A 364 27.56 -15.42 -7.03
N ILE A 365 26.95 -16.19 -7.92
CA ILE A 365 25.68 -16.89 -7.69
C ILE A 365 25.94 -18.37 -8.00
N ASN A 366 25.70 -19.25 -7.02
CA ASN A 366 26.00 -20.69 -7.12
C ASN A 366 27.44 -20.95 -7.60
N ASP A 367 28.40 -20.30 -6.95
CA ASP A 367 29.85 -20.39 -7.21
C ASP A 367 30.29 -19.99 -8.64
N LYS A 368 29.41 -19.31 -9.38
CA LYS A 368 29.71 -18.81 -10.73
C LYS A 368 29.54 -17.30 -10.81
N PRO A 369 30.42 -16.59 -11.54
CA PRO A 369 30.20 -15.18 -11.83
C PRO A 369 29.02 -15.05 -12.80
N VAL A 370 27.99 -14.34 -12.35
CA VAL A 370 26.81 -14.01 -13.15
C VAL A 370 26.73 -12.50 -13.22
N GLU A 371 26.72 -11.96 -14.44
CA GLU A 371 26.34 -10.58 -14.66
C GLU A 371 24.83 -10.49 -14.88
N GLY A 372 24.19 -9.56 -14.19
CA GLY A 372 22.78 -9.28 -14.38
C GLY A 372 22.46 -7.81 -14.17
N PRO A 373 21.29 -7.37 -14.67
CA PRO A 373 20.81 -6.01 -14.49
C PRO A 373 20.42 -5.77 -13.03
N ASN A 374 20.82 -4.65 -12.46
CA ASN A 374 20.24 -4.10 -11.23
C ASN A 374 19.00 -3.26 -11.51
N CYS A 375 19.00 -2.54 -12.64
CA CYS A 375 17.83 -1.82 -13.16
C CYS A 375 18.04 -1.43 -14.63
N PHE A 376 16.93 -1.20 -15.32
CA PHE A 376 16.84 -0.48 -16.59
C PHE A 376 16.23 0.91 -16.37
N THR A 377 16.37 1.78 -17.37
CA THR A 377 16.01 3.19 -17.27
C THR A 377 15.19 3.64 -18.49
#